data_AF-A0A558D5M6-F1
#
_entry.id   AF-A0A558D5M6-F1
#
_cell.length_a   1.000
_cell.length_b   1.000
_cell.length_c   1.000
_cell.angle_alpha   90.00
_cell.angle_beta   90.00
_cell.angle_gamma   90.00
#
_symmetry.space_group_name_H-M   'P 1'
#
loop_
_entity.id
_entity.type
_entity.pdbx_description
1 polymer ?
#
loop_
_entity_poly.entity_id
_entity_poly.type
_entity_poly.pdbx_seq_one_letter_code
_entity_poly.pdbx_strand_id
1 'polypeptide(L)'
;MPDREQPPAGGDTDRPRTRTLTTVLAGFDEGRAARFRGLVLGELVRSMRAARAPGVVHLFLLPPRPGRTRFTLYETTQPINLEVPVPEAIRQVVEALHEAARDPRQVAGADTGWREVDAGADAFYLGSGARFAHPAPHGSTVARLVDHTALSVTLQGDPPRLALQASAPVVFQERTYPVTPDIPAVQQPPFVLIDTIVRFLR
;
A
#
# COMPACT_ATOMS: atom_id res chain seq x y z
N MET A 1 12.00 -59.41 25.30
CA MET A 1 11.30 -59.54 23.99
C MET A 1 10.24 -58.45 23.94
N PRO A 2 10.19 -57.65 22.87
CA PRO A 2 10.75 -56.29 22.90
C PRO A 2 9.72 -55.17 22.75
N ASP A 3 10.24 -53.97 23.03
CA ASP A 3 9.77 -52.65 22.64
C ASP A 3 9.11 -52.58 21.26
N ARG A 4 8.06 -51.76 21.19
CA ARG A 4 7.79 -50.97 19.99
C ARG A 4 7.76 -49.50 20.38
N GLU A 5 8.92 -48.88 20.18
CA GLU A 5 9.09 -47.45 20.00
C GLU A 5 8.07 -46.93 18.98
N GLN A 6 7.29 -45.94 19.39
CA GLN A 6 6.54 -45.09 18.47
C GLN A 6 7.40 -43.84 18.24
N PRO A 7 7.81 -43.54 17.00
CA PRO A 7 8.67 -42.41 16.72
C PRO A 7 7.91 -41.09 16.89
N PRO A 8 8.58 -40.00 17.30
CA PRO A 8 7.97 -38.68 17.34
C PRO A 8 7.70 -38.19 15.92
N ALA A 9 6.45 -37.83 15.63
CA ALA A 9 6.12 -37.09 14.42
C ALA A 9 6.64 -35.65 14.56
N GLY A 10 7.93 -35.49 14.30
CA GLY A 10 8.52 -34.23 13.88
C GLY A 10 7.90 -33.82 12.55
N GLY A 11 7.21 -32.70 12.58
CA GLY A 11 6.63 -32.05 11.41
C GLY A 11 6.39 -30.58 11.70
N ASP A 12 7.30 -29.95 12.46
CA ASP A 12 7.37 -28.49 12.51
C ASP A 12 7.97 -28.06 11.17
N THR A 13 7.10 -27.99 10.17
CA THR A 13 7.42 -27.38 8.89
C THR A 13 7.85 -25.95 9.20
N ASP A 14 9.15 -25.72 9.09
CA ASP A 14 9.81 -24.44 8.99
C ASP A 14 9.23 -23.70 7.77
N ARG A 15 8.00 -23.21 7.94
CA ARG A 15 7.42 -22.22 7.03
C ARG A 15 8.26 -20.97 7.27
N PRO A 16 8.93 -20.42 6.25
CA PRO A 16 9.64 -19.17 6.41
C PRO A 16 8.63 -18.16 6.94
N ARG A 17 8.85 -17.70 8.19
CA ARG A 17 8.02 -16.69 8.85
C ARG A 17 7.80 -15.57 7.85
N THR A 18 6.54 -15.36 7.44
CA THR A 18 6.16 -14.32 6.49
C THR A 18 6.80 -13.01 6.94
N ARG A 19 7.85 -12.57 6.24
CA ARG A 19 8.48 -11.28 6.50
C ARG A 19 7.45 -10.24 6.16
N THR A 20 6.73 -9.74 7.15
CA THR A 20 5.83 -8.61 6.94
C THR A 20 6.68 -7.37 6.75
N LEU A 21 6.24 -6.42 5.92
CA LEU A 21 6.93 -5.15 5.81
C LEU A 21 7.03 -4.45 7.19
N THR A 22 6.06 -4.66 8.08
CA THR A 22 6.15 -4.23 9.49
C THR A 22 7.43 -4.73 10.17
N THR A 23 7.86 -5.97 9.90
CA THR A 23 9.11 -6.54 10.41
C THR A 23 10.35 -5.92 9.76
N VAL A 24 10.27 -5.60 8.46
CA VAL A 24 11.35 -4.90 7.73
C VAL A 24 11.51 -3.46 8.21
N LEU A 25 10.40 -2.75 8.42
CA LEU A 25 10.38 -1.37 8.92
C LEU A 25 10.70 -1.27 10.42
N ALA A 26 10.38 -2.30 11.22
CA ALA A 26 10.75 -2.32 12.63
C ALA A 26 12.28 -2.25 12.86
N GLY A 27 13.09 -2.65 11.86
CA GLY A 27 14.54 -2.51 11.89
C GLY A 27 15.08 -1.18 11.38
N PHE A 28 14.21 -0.25 10.96
CA PHE A 28 14.63 1.07 10.47
C PHE A 28 14.72 2.07 11.61
N ASP A 29 15.78 2.88 11.61
CA ASP A 29 15.77 4.15 12.33
C ASP A 29 14.78 5.13 11.64
N GLU A 30 14.39 6.19 12.36
CA GLU A 30 13.41 7.17 11.85
C GLU A 30 13.86 7.83 10.54
N GLY A 31 15.17 8.02 10.34
CA GLY A 31 15.72 8.57 9.11
C GLY A 31 15.50 7.65 7.91
N ARG A 32 15.75 6.35 8.08
CA ARG A 32 15.48 5.33 7.05
C ARG A 32 13.99 5.17 6.81
N ALA A 33 13.17 5.19 7.86
CA ALA A 33 11.72 5.15 7.73
C ALA A 33 11.18 6.34 6.94
N ALA A 34 11.65 7.57 7.24
CA ALA A 34 11.25 8.77 6.52
C ALA A 34 11.65 8.74 5.03
N ARG A 35 12.85 8.22 4.71
CA ARG A 35 13.28 8.01 3.32
C ARG A 35 12.45 6.94 2.61
N PHE A 36 12.09 5.87 3.31
CA PHE A 36 11.22 4.82 2.77
C PHE A 36 9.82 5.38 2.42
N ARG A 37 9.21 6.12 3.34
CA ARG A 37 7.93 6.82 3.08
C ARG A 37 8.04 7.77 1.88
N GLY A 38 9.20 8.40 1.69
CA GLY A 38 9.49 9.23 0.53
C GLY A 38 9.54 8.48 -0.79
N LEU A 39 10.06 7.25 -0.81
CA LEU A 39 10.02 6.38 -1.99
C LEU A 39 8.58 6.00 -2.35
N VAL A 40 7.76 5.67 -1.35
CA VAL A 40 6.33 5.39 -1.52
C VAL A 40 5.59 6.62 -2.07
N LEU A 41 5.88 7.80 -1.51
CA LEU A 41 5.35 9.07 -2.01
C LEU A 41 5.73 9.32 -3.48
N GLY A 42 6.96 9.00 -3.87
CA GLY A 42 7.42 9.11 -5.25
C GLY A 42 6.60 8.27 -6.22
N GLU A 43 6.21 7.06 -5.81
CA GLU A 43 5.35 6.20 -6.63
C GLU A 43 3.92 6.74 -6.73
N LEU A 44 3.34 7.22 -5.62
CA LEU A 44 2.04 7.89 -5.65
C LEU A 44 2.04 9.11 -6.58
N VAL A 45 3.08 9.94 -6.53
CA VAL A 45 3.23 11.10 -7.42
C VAL A 45 3.36 10.69 -8.89
N ARG A 46 4.15 9.65 -9.17
CA ARG A 46 4.30 9.08 -10.52
C ARG A 46 2.95 8.61 -11.05
N SER A 47 2.21 7.86 -10.24
CA SER A 47 0.92 7.31 -10.64
C SER A 47 -0.14 8.39 -10.87
N MET A 48 -0.22 9.42 -10.00
CA MET A 48 -1.13 10.55 -10.20
C MET A 48 -0.86 11.28 -11.54
N ARG A 49 0.40 11.41 -11.95
CA ARG A 49 0.77 12.01 -13.25
C ARG A 49 0.38 11.15 -14.44
N ALA A 50 0.26 9.85 -14.27
CA ALA A 50 -0.14 8.92 -15.32
C ALA A 50 -1.65 8.89 -15.59
N ALA A 51 -2.45 9.74 -14.91
CA ALA A 51 -3.90 9.87 -15.10
C ALA A 51 -4.68 8.54 -15.01
N ARG A 52 -4.26 7.66 -14.09
CA ARG A 52 -4.92 6.36 -13.88
C ARG A 52 -6.35 6.52 -13.39
N ALA A 53 -7.16 5.50 -13.65
CA ALA A 53 -8.56 5.45 -13.22
C ALA A 53 -8.69 5.67 -11.69
N PRO A 54 -9.80 6.30 -11.24
CA PRO A 54 -10.12 6.40 -9.83
C PRO A 54 -10.35 5.02 -9.23
N GLY A 55 -10.06 4.87 -7.94
CA GLY A 55 -10.17 3.57 -7.27
C GLY A 55 -9.39 3.49 -5.97
N VAL A 56 -9.43 2.32 -5.36
CA VAL A 56 -8.54 1.96 -4.25
C VAL A 56 -7.19 1.58 -4.82
N VAL A 57 -6.16 2.29 -4.43
CA VAL A 57 -4.77 2.02 -4.81
C VAL A 57 -4.19 1.08 -3.75
N HIS A 58 -3.51 0.02 -4.16
CA HIS A 58 -2.80 -0.88 -3.26
C HIS A 58 -1.33 -0.88 -3.60
N LEU A 59 -0.48 -0.61 -2.62
CA LEU A 59 0.95 -0.37 -2.80
C LEU A 59 1.76 -1.61 -2.40
N PHE A 60 2.76 -1.95 -3.20
CA PHE A 60 3.58 -3.15 -3.02
C PHE A 60 5.07 -2.85 -3.19
N LEU A 61 5.91 -3.57 -2.44
CA LEU A 61 7.36 -3.59 -2.59
C LEU A 61 7.82 -4.99 -2.96
N LEU A 62 8.34 -5.13 -4.17
CA LEU A 62 9.04 -6.32 -4.61
C LEU A 62 10.51 -6.21 -4.17
N PRO A 63 11.00 -7.06 -3.25
CA PRO A 63 12.42 -7.07 -2.90
C PRO A 63 13.29 -7.45 -4.11
N PRO A 64 14.58 -7.07 -4.12
CA PRO A 64 15.49 -7.50 -5.17
C PRO A 64 15.59 -9.03 -5.22
N ARG A 65 15.56 -9.59 -6.43
CA ARG A 65 15.94 -10.99 -6.66
C ARG A 65 17.42 -11.21 -6.28
N PRO A 66 17.83 -12.45 -5.96
CA PRO A 66 19.24 -12.77 -5.74
C PRO A 66 20.14 -12.22 -6.87
N GLY A 67 21.23 -11.54 -6.50
CA GLY A 67 22.14 -10.89 -7.45
C GLY A 67 21.69 -9.51 -7.97
N ARG A 68 20.53 -9.00 -7.53
CA ARG A 68 20.08 -7.63 -7.74
C ARG A 68 20.15 -6.84 -6.44
N THR A 69 20.25 -5.52 -6.55
CA THR A 69 20.36 -4.62 -5.39
C THR A 69 19.18 -3.65 -5.26
N ARG A 70 18.30 -3.60 -6.26
CA ARG A 70 17.18 -2.65 -6.32
C ARG A 70 15.86 -3.36 -6.04
N PHE A 71 15.11 -2.82 -5.08
CA PHE A 71 13.69 -3.14 -4.92
C PHE A 71 12.87 -2.44 -6.01
N THR A 72 11.64 -2.90 -6.21
CA THR A 72 10.66 -2.24 -7.08
C THR A 72 9.41 -1.90 -6.28
N LEU A 73 8.93 -0.67 -6.43
CA LEU A 73 7.63 -0.24 -5.94
C LEU A 73 6.64 -0.27 -7.10
N TYR A 74 5.45 -0.79 -6.85
CA TYR A 74 4.35 -0.72 -7.81
C TYR A 74 3.02 -0.60 -7.08
N GLU A 75 1.98 -0.30 -7.84
CA GLU A 75 0.60 -0.30 -7.36
C GLU A 75 -0.30 -1.18 -8.23
N THR A 76 -1.38 -1.66 -7.66
CA THR A 76 -2.57 -2.09 -8.41
C THR A 76 -3.75 -1.23 -7.98
N THR A 77 -4.66 -0.96 -8.90
CA THR A 77 -5.90 -0.23 -8.63
C THR A 77 -7.05 -1.22 -8.60
N GLN A 78 -7.72 -1.32 -7.45
CA GLN A 78 -8.99 -2.00 -7.30
C GLN A 78 -10.13 -1.03 -7.64
N PRO A 79 -11.08 -1.42 -8.51
CA PRO A 79 -12.23 -0.60 -8.84
C PRO A 79 -13.12 -0.41 -7.61
N ILE A 80 -13.78 0.75 -7.55
CA ILE A 80 -14.75 1.08 -6.51
C ILE A 80 -16.01 1.63 -7.15
N ASN A 81 -17.17 1.20 -6.66
CA ASN A 81 -18.43 1.80 -7.06
C ASN A 81 -18.65 3.10 -6.27
N LEU A 82 -18.54 4.23 -6.95
CA LEU A 82 -18.75 5.56 -6.35
C LEU A 82 -20.22 6.01 -6.38
N GLU A 83 -21.12 5.21 -6.97
CA GLU A 83 -22.55 5.54 -7.07
C GLU A 83 -23.34 5.09 -5.82
N VAL A 84 -22.72 4.29 -4.95
CA VAL A 84 -23.33 3.82 -3.69
C VAL A 84 -22.84 4.64 -2.48
N PRO A 85 -23.60 4.66 -1.37
CA PRO A 85 -23.15 5.30 -0.14
C PRO A 85 -21.81 4.74 0.35
N VAL A 86 -20.99 5.59 1.00
CA VAL A 86 -19.64 5.21 1.46
C VAL A 86 -19.61 3.90 2.26
N PRO A 87 -20.49 3.65 3.27
CA PRO A 87 -20.44 2.40 4.02
C PRO A 87 -20.64 1.16 3.14
N GLU A 88 -21.47 1.29 2.12
CA GLU A 88 -21.76 0.24 1.16
C GLU A 88 -20.58 0.04 0.19
N ALA A 89 -19.93 1.12 -0.27
CA ALA A 89 -18.70 1.03 -1.06
C ALA A 89 -17.57 0.33 -0.28
N ILE A 90 -17.43 0.65 1.02
CA ILE A 90 -16.45 -0.02 1.90
C ILE A 90 -16.77 -1.52 1.99
N ARG A 91 -18.04 -1.87 2.24
CA ARG A 91 -18.49 -3.27 2.33
C ARG A 91 -18.14 -4.04 1.06
N GLN A 92 -18.48 -3.50 -0.11
CA GLN A 92 -18.19 -4.12 -1.41
C GLN A 92 -16.69 -4.33 -1.63
N VAL A 93 -15.86 -3.34 -1.28
CA VAL A 93 -14.39 -3.44 -1.41
C VAL A 93 -13.82 -4.54 -0.51
N VAL A 94 -14.29 -4.64 0.74
CA VAL A 94 -13.86 -5.67 1.69
C VAL A 94 -14.32 -7.06 1.26
N GLU A 95 -15.56 -7.20 0.78
CA GLU A 95 -16.08 -8.46 0.25
C GLU A 95 -15.26 -8.96 -0.94
N ALA A 96 -14.97 -8.09 -1.90
CA ALA A 96 -14.12 -8.42 -3.05
C ALA A 96 -12.71 -8.86 -2.62
N LEU A 97 -12.13 -8.22 -1.60
CA LEU A 97 -10.84 -8.64 -1.03
C LEU A 97 -10.96 -10.00 -0.32
N HIS A 98 -12.08 -10.28 0.33
CA HIS A 98 -12.35 -11.56 0.97
C HIS A 98 -12.41 -12.71 -0.04
N GLU A 99 -13.11 -12.50 -1.16
CA GLU A 99 -13.21 -13.44 -2.28
C GLU A 99 -11.84 -13.66 -2.95
N ALA A 100 -11.01 -12.61 -3.01
CA ALA A 100 -9.66 -12.64 -3.53
C ALA A 100 -8.62 -13.20 -2.54
N ALA A 101 -9.03 -13.94 -1.51
CA ALA A 101 -8.15 -14.49 -0.47
C ALA A 101 -7.22 -13.45 0.18
N ARG A 102 -7.70 -12.21 0.30
CA ARG A 102 -6.97 -11.04 0.82
C ARG A 102 -5.78 -10.60 -0.05
N ASP A 103 -5.74 -10.96 -1.32
CA ASP A 103 -4.78 -10.42 -2.27
C ASP A 103 -5.46 -9.39 -3.20
N PRO A 104 -5.20 -8.08 -3.03
CA PRO A 104 -5.74 -7.05 -3.90
C PRO A 104 -5.46 -7.25 -5.39
N ARG A 105 -4.38 -7.96 -5.72
CA ARG A 105 -3.99 -8.28 -7.11
C ARG A 105 -4.92 -9.26 -7.79
N GLN A 106 -5.71 -10.00 -7.01
CA GLN A 106 -6.65 -11.04 -7.49
C GLN A 106 -8.11 -10.57 -7.49
N VAL A 107 -8.38 -9.32 -7.07
CA VAL A 107 -9.72 -8.75 -7.12
C VAL A 107 -10.20 -8.61 -8.57
N ALA A 108 -11.44 -8.99 -8.84
CA ALA A 108 -12.04 -8.85 -10.17
C ALA A 108 -12.03 -7.39 -10.65
N GLY A 109 -11.54 -7.18 -11.87
CA GLY A 109 -11.41 -5.84 -12.48
C GLY A 109 -10.26 -4.99 -11.93
N ALA A 110 -9.42 -5.54 -11.04
CA ALA A 110 -8.21 -4.85 -10.61
C ALA A 110 -7.20 -4.72 -11.77
N ASP A 111 -6.35 -3.68 -11.72
CA ASP A 111 -5.25 -3.51 -12.67
C ASP A 111 -4.35 -4.75 -12.68
N THR A 112 -4.09 -5.30 -13.87
CA THR A 112 -3.25 -6.49 -14.08
C THR A 112 -1.81 -6.15 -14.42
N GLY A 113 -1.45 -4.86 -14.57
CA GLY A 113 -0.10 -4.41 -14.91
C GLY A 113 0.98 -4.86 -13.93
N TRP A 114 0.61 -5.20 -12.69
CA TRP A 114 1.54 -5.76 -11.71
C TRP A 114 2.20 -7.07 -12.18
N ARG A 115 1.56 -7.85 -13.06
CA ARG A 115 2.10 -9.15 -13.52
C ARG A 115 3.40 -9.01 -14.30
N GLU A 116 3.61 -7.86 -14.94
CA GLU A 116 4.86 -7.57 -15.66
C GLU A 116 6.03 -7.33 -14.72
N VAL A 117 5.74 -6.94 -13.47
CA VAL A 117 6.74 -6.56 -12.46
C VAL A 117 6.93 -7.67 -11.43
N ASP A 118 5.83 -8.25 -10.94
CA ASP A 118 5.76 -9.24 -9.87
C ASP A 118 4.96 -10.48 -10.29
N ALA A 119 5.41 -11.18 -11.33
CA ALA A 119 4.74 -12.38 -11.84
C ALA A 119 4.58 -13.50 -10.78
N GLY A 120 5.48 -13.56 -9.79
CA GLY A 120 5.46 -14.53 -8.70
C GLY A 120 4.53 -14.14 -7.54
N ALA A 121 4.00 -12.92 -7.55
CA ALA A 121 3.19 -12.37 -6.47
C ALA A 121 3.96 -12.29 -5.13
N ASP A 122 5.29 -12.09 -5.20
CA ASP A 122 6.24 -12.14 -4.08
C ASP A 122 6.37 -10.81 -3.31
N ALA A 123 5.73 -9.74 -3.80
CA ALA A 123 5.87 -8.42 -3.20
C ALA A 123 5.19 -8.28 -1.83
N PHE A 124 5.80 -7.48 -0.96
CA PHE A 124 5.24 -7.11 0.33
C PHE A 124 4.23 -5.98 0.18
N TYR A 125 3.08 -6.13 0.83
CA TYR A 125 2.08 -5.08 0.91
C TYR A 125 2.54 -3.90 1.78
N LEU A 126 2.34 -2.67 1.27
CA LEU A 126 2.80 -1.42 1.90
C LEU A 126 1.67 -0.57 2.47
N GLY A 127 0.45 -0.76 1.98
CA GLY A 127 -0.71 0.04 2.37
C GLY A 127 -1.66 0.30 1.20
N SER A 128 -2.76 0.98 1.51
CA SER A 128 -3.74 1.41 0.52
C SER A 128 -3.79 2.92 0.41
N GLY A 129 -4.10 3.40 -0.77
CA GLY A 129 -4.59 4.75 -1.00
C GLY A 129 -5.95 4.75 -1.69
N ALA A 130 -6.52 5.94 -1.81
CA ALA A 130 -7.71 6.16 -2.60
C ALA A 130 -7.45 7.32 -3.57
N ARG A 131 -7.64 7.03 -4.85
CA ARG A 131 -7.51 7.99 -5.95
C ARG A 131 -8.90 8.42 -6.37
N PHE A 132 -9.14 9.73 -6.32
CA PHE A 132 -10.40 10.32 -6.75
C PHE A 132 -10.22 11.00 -8.10
N ALA A 133 -11.26 10.94 -8.92
CA ALA A 133 -11.26 11.61 -10.21
C ALA A 133 -11.18 13.12 -9.98
N HIS A 134 -10.13 13.73 -10.48
CA HIS A 134 -10.08 15.16 -10.74
C HIS A 134 -9.78 15.31 -12.24
N PRO A 135 -10.45 16.19 -13.00
CA PRO A 135 -9.99 16.54 -14.33
C PRO A 135 -8.50 16.98 -14.25
N ALA A 136 -7.68 16.37 -15.10
CA ALA A 136 -6.23 16.53 -15.15
C ALA A 136 -5.77 18.01 -15.19
N PRO A 137 -4.52 18.33 -14.78
CA PRO A 137 -3.43 17.42 -14.37
C PRO A 137 -3.29 17.28 -12.83
N HIS A 138 -4.32 17.63 -12.06
CA HIS A 138 -4.26 17.75 -10.60
C HIS A 138 -4.85 16.52 -9.90
N GLY A 139 -4.03 15.51 -9.62
CA GLY A 139 -4.48 14.35 -8.85
C GLY A 139 -4.40 14.58 -7.34
N SER A 140 -5.38 14.05 -6.60
CA SER A 140 -5.30 13.89 -5.14
C SER A 140 -5.34 12.41 -4.77
N THR A 141 -4.44 12.01 -3.88
CA THR A 141 -4.42 10.68 -3.28
C THR A 141 -4.25 10.80 -1.78
N VAL A 142 -5.12 10.13 -1.03
CA VAL A 142 -4.89 9.86 0.39
C VAL A 142 -4.38 8.43 0.54
N ALA A 143 -3.46 8.18 1.46
CA ALA A 143 -2.91 6.85 1.70
C ALA A 143 -2.73 6.56 3.19
N ARG A 144 -2.92 5.29 3.56
CA ARG A 144 -2.54 4.72 4.85
C ARG A 144 -1.50 3.64 4.60
N LEU A 145 -0.33 3.81 5.18
CA LEU A 145 0.74 2.82 5.14
C LEU A 145 0.63 1.82 6.28
N VAL A 146 1.22 0.64 6.12
CA VAL A 146 1.23 -0.42 7.15
C VAL A 146 1.99 -0.02 8.43
N ASP A 147 2.85 1.00 8.36
CA ASP A 147 3.52 1.60 9.52
C ASP A 147 2.66 2.66 10.24
N HIS A 148 1.37 2.73 9.90
CA HIS A 148 0.40 3.71 10.40
C HIS A 148 0.61 5.15 9.89
N THR A 149 1.50 5.40 8.92
CA THR A 149 1.60 6.74 8.33
C THR A 149 0.36 7.06 7.49
N ALA A 150 -0.30 8.19 7.80
CA ALA A 150 -1.29 8.82 6.93
C ALA A 150 -0.58 9.78 5.98
N LEU A 151 -0.96 9.75 4.70
CA LEU A 151 -0.52 10.68 3.68
C LEU A 151 -1.74 11.33 3.01
N SER A 152 -1.67 12.63 2.78
CA SER A 152 -2.55 13.35 1.86
C SER A 152 -1.66 14.06 0.85
N VAL A 153 -1.79 13.68 -0.42
CA VAL A 153 -0.94 14.11 -1.51
C VAL A 153 -1.79 14.75 -2.58
N THR A 154 -1.47 15.97 -3.00
CA THR A 154 -2.15 16.64 -4.10
C THR A 154 -1.13 17.29 -5.04
N LEU A 155 -1.35 17.17 -6.34
CA LEU A 155 -0.62 17.92 -7.37
C LEU A 155 -1.44 19.16 -7.76
N GLN A 156 -0.91 20.37 -7.53
CA GLN A 156 -1.62 21.64 -7.75
C GLN A 156 -0.92 22.54 -8.77
N GLY A 157 -1.69 23.25 -9.60
CA GLY A 157 -1.21 24.29 -10.52
C GLY A 157 -0.46 23.77 -11.76
N ASP A 158 -0.21 24.67 -12.71
CA ASP A 158 0.62 24.42 -13.89
C ASP A 158 1.84 25.37 -13.84
N PRO A 159 3.07 24.88 -13.59
CA PRO A 159 3.48 23.47 -13.48
C PRO A 159 3.03 22.81 -12.15
N PRO A 160 2.85 21.47 -12.14
CA PRO A 160 2.32 20.74 -10.98
C PRO A 160 3.26 20.76 -9.78
N ARG A 161 2.80 21.38 -8.70
CA ARG A 161 3.47 21.45 -7.40
C ARG A 161 2.91 20.41 -6.44
N LEU A 162 3.79 19.79 -5.66
CA LEU A 162 3.42 18.81 -4.64
C LEU A 162 2.97 19.51 -3.36
N ALA A 163 1.69 19.35 -3.01
CA ALA A 163 1.18 19.61 -1.67
C ALA A 163 1.12 18.27 -0.90
N LEU A 164 1.83 18.19 0.22
CA LEU A 164 1.93 16.98 1.05
C LEU A 164 1.56 17.31 2.50
N GLN A 165 0.69 16.49 3.09
CA GLN A 165 0.50 16.39 4.53
C GLN A 165 0.78 14.95 4.96
N ALA A 166 1.51 14.77 6.05
CA ALA A 166 1.93 13.44 6.51
C ALA A 166 1.90 13.34 8.04
N SER A 167 1.44 12.22 8.59
CA SER A 167 1.38 12.03 10.05
C SER A 167 2.70 11.58 10.66
N ALA A 168 3.71 11.34 9.82
CA ALA A 168 5.07 10.98 10.20
C ALA A 168 6.05 11.72 9.27
N PRO A 169 7.32 11.90 9.67
CA PRO A 169 8.33 12.51 8.81
C PRO A 169 8.48 11.76 7.48
N VAL A 170 8.63 12.52 6.39
CA VAL A 170 8.85 12.00 5.03
C VAL A 170 10.03 12.73 4.40
N VAL A 171 10.96 12.01 3.77
CA VAL A 171 12.07 12.62 3.01
C VAL A 171 11.88 12.34 1.54
N PHE A 172 11.58 13.36 0.74
CA PHE A 172 11.33 13.24 -0.69
C PHE A 172 12.12 14.29 -1.48
N GLN A 173 12.85 13.84 -2.53
CA GLN A 173 13.74 14.71 -3.33
C GLN A 173 14.73 15.50 -2.46
N GLU A 174 15.36 14.82 -1.50
CA GLU A 174 16.27 15.41 -0.49
C GLU A 174 15.67 16.52 0.40
N ARG A 175 14.34 16.72 0.33
CA ARG A 175 13.61 17.60 1.23
C ARG A 175 12.92 16.81 2.32
N THR A 176 13.12 17.22 3.56
CA THR A 176 12.35 16.70 4.70
C THR A 176 11.04 17.44 4.82
N TYR A 177 9.95 16.68 4.84
CA TYR A 177 8.61 17.13 5.14
C TYR A 177 8.29 16.76 6.59
N PRO A 178 8.04 17.76 7.46
CA PRO A 178 7.74 17.52 8.85
C PRO A 178 6.34 16.89 9.02
N VAL A 179 6.10 16.37 10.22
CA VAL A 179 4.77 15.91 10.63
C VAL A 179 3.77 17.06 10.52
N THR A 180 2.62 16.77 9.93
CA THR A 180 1.45 17.64 9.94
C THR A 180 0.53 17.18 11.07
N PRO A 181 0.38 17.96 12.16
CA PRO A 181 -0.37 17.52 13.34
C PRO A 181 -1.85 17.28 13.03
N ASP A 182 -2.44 18.12 12.17
CA ASP A 182 -3.83 17.99 11.72
C ASP A 182 -3.88 17.75 10.21
N ILE A 183 -4.31 16.56 9.82
CA ILE A 183 -4.53 16.19 8.41
C ILE A 183 -6.04 16.12 8.20
N PRO A 184 -6.71 17.17 7.67
CA PRO A 184 -8.17 17.19 7.54
C PRO A 184 -8.73 15.98 6.77
N ALA A 185 -7.95 15.45 5.82
CA ALA A 185 -8.31 14.29 5.03
C ALA A 185 -8.56 13.02 5.87
N VAL A 186 -7.98 12.88 7.07
CA VAL A 186 -8.12 11.66 7.87
C VAL A 186 -9.54 11.42 8.40
N GLN A 187 -10.34 12.48 8.49
CA GLN A 187 -11.75 12.40 8.90
C GLN A 187 -12.68 12.24 7.69
N GLN A 188 -12.15 12.25 6.46
CA GLN A 188 -12.96 12.17 5.26
C GLN A 188 -13.29 10.70 4.93
N PRO A 189 -14.46 10.44 4.32
CA PRO A 189 -14.87 9.08 3.94
C PRO A 189 -13.83 8.28 3.14
N PRO A 190 -13.10 8.87 2.18
CA PRO A 190 -11.93 8.26 1.54
C PRO A 190 -10.92 7.62 2.49
N PHE A 191 -10.65 8.30 3.59
CA PHE A 191 -9.62 7.88 4.52
C PHE A 191 -10.13 6.76 5.43
N VAL A 192 -11.40 6.82 5.83
CA VAL A 192 -12.07 5.73 6.56
C VAL A 192 -12.04 4.43 5.75
N LEU A 193 -12.29 4.51 4.44
CA LEU A 193 -12.19 3.37 3.53
C LEU A 193 -10.78 2.75 3.54
N ILE A 194 -9.73 3.53 3.26
CA ILE A 194 -8.36 2.99 3.20
C ILE A 194 -7.87 2.48 4.56
N ASP A 195 -8.25 3.13 5.66
CA ASP A 195 -7.86 2.72 7.00
C ASP A 195 -8.50 1.38 7.36
N THR A 196 -9.75 1.18 6.95
CA THR A 196 -10.46 -0.11 7.09
C THR A 196 -9.78 -1.20 6.28
N ILE A 197 -9.41 -0.94 5.03
CA ILE A 197 -8.75 -1.90 4.15
C ILE A 197 -7.37 -2.28 4.69
N VAL A 198 -6.56 -1.31 5.11
CA VAL A 198 -5.23 -1.59 5.66
C VAL A 198 -5.31 -2.38 6.94
N ARG A 199 -6.31 -2.14 7.81
CA ARG A 199 -6.55 -2.97 8.99
C ARG A 199 -6.97 -4.39 8.63
N PHE A 200 -7.77 -4.57 7.58
CA PHE A 200 -8.23 -5.88 7.11
C PHE A 200 -7.10 -6.73 6.49
N LEU A 201 -6.16 -6.09 5.78
CA LEU A 201 -5.07 -6.77 5.07
C LEU A 201 -3.80 -7.00 5.91
N ARG A 202 -3.75 -6.48 7.14
CA ARG A 202 -2.66 -6.73 8.10
C ARG A 202 -2.93 -7.98 8.94
#